data_AF-A0A924JHJ2-F1
#
_entry.id   AF-A0A924JHJ2-F1
#
_cell.length_a   1.000
_cell.length_b   1.000
_cell.length_c   1.000
_cell.angle_alpha   90.00
_cell.angle_beta   90.00
_cell.angle_gamma   90.00
#
_symmetry.space_group_name_H-M   'P 1'
#
loop_
_entity.id
_entity.type
_entity.pdbx_description
1 polymer ?
#
loop_
_entity_poly.entity_id
_entity_poly.type
_entity_poly.pdbx_seq_one_letter_code
_entity_poly.pdbx_strand_id
1 'polypeptide(L)'
;MHPLRTTRAAGATTVQLGRLEAGDPADAAARITPAQPDAERPAPFPRRIDRIATEAQGRFVIIIGACTALALLWSMIVQIDKVTRGSGRIITQQMKQDVQHLEGGIVAEILVREGDTVVAGQPLMRVENSFFKSELAQAAIEQGAKRIRLLRLDAETTGAKALKFPPEVSSASQQVIDNEISLFRRRQTNLNEQLSILVQQQRQKEIELSELRSRQPSVTRERQISEERLVSLQKLTAAGAASVNERLEAERVVQQAVTRLSDLAHEIPRAEAALSEIEQRKAEAISRFQAEAEKERGQTSTDLEKLTKSIEALQDRIRRSDVDAPVGGIINKLNVTTIGGVVKPGFSLAEIVPAGGSIDVEMKLSPADRADVWPGQRAIVKVSAYEYSVYGGLSARVADISPDAHQDERGVPYFRVRLEADAGALGPDHPVLPGMVADVDVIGQRQSVFGMILKPLRRLKDNALRQ
;
A
#
# COMPACT_ATOMS: atom_id res chain seq x y z
N MET A 1 -76.28 -12.89 -27.95
CA MET A 1 -77.69 -13.33 -27.96
C MET A 1 -78.41 -12.67 -26.79
N HIS A 2 -79.24 -11.68 -27.12
CA HIS A 2 -80.38 -11.21 -26.31
C HIS A 2 -81.40 -12.38 -26.14
N PRO A 3 -82.39 -12.34 -25.22
CA PRO A 3 -83.27 -11.17 -25.08
C PRO A 3 -83.87 -10.85 -23.69
N LEU A 4 -84.24 -9.57 -23.58
CA LEU A 4 -85.34 -9.02 -22.79
C LEU A 4 -86.70 -9.37 -23.40
N ARG A 5 -87.78 -9.43 -22.59
CA ARG A 5 -89.17 -8.96 -22.86
C ARG A 5 -90.08 -9.37 -21.69
N THR A 6 -90.68 -8.45 -20.92
CA THR A 6 -92.03 -7.83 -21.07
C THR A 6 -93.16 -8.88 -21.19
N THR A 7 -94.35 -8.81 -20.55
CA THR A 7 -95.34 -7.71 -20.50
C THR A 7 -96.61 -8.16 -19.73
N ARG A 8 -97.32 -7.21 -19.06
CA ARG A 8 -98.81 -7.05 -18.87
C ARG A 8 -99.67 -8.21 -18.28
N ALA A 9 -100.87 -8.03 -17.71
CA ALA A 9 -101.62 -6.98 -17.00
C ALA A 9 -103.06 -7.53 -16.76
N ALA A 10 -103.78 -6.90 -15.83
CA ALA A 10 -105.25 -6.78 -15.74
C ALA A 10 -106.08 -7.88 -15.03
N GLY A 11 -107.03 -7.41 -14.22
CA GLY A 11 -108.15 -8.18 -13.67
C GLY A 11 -108.79 -7.52 -12.45
N ALA A 12 -109.79 -6.67 -12.67
CA ALA A 12 -110.50 -5.90 -11.65
C ALA A 12 -111.76 -6.62 -11.11
N THR A 13 -112.03 -6.40 -9.82
CA THR A 13 -113.32 -6.17 -9.13
C THR A 13 -114.54 -7.05 -9.45
N THR A 14 -115.19 -7.62 -8.41
CA THR A 14 -116.59 -7.34 -7.98
C THR A 14 -117.19 -8.48 -7.13
N VAL A 15 -117.47 -8.15 -5.85
CA VAL A 15 -118.67 -8.40 -5.01
C VAL A 15 -119.48 -9.70 -5.19
N GLN A 16 -119.71 -10.45 -4.08
CA GLN A 16 -121.07 -10.84 -3.66
C GLN A 16 -121.17 -11.35 -2.21
N LEU A 17 -122.22 -10.87 -1.54
CA LEU A 17 -122.71 -11.19 -0.20
C LEU A 17 -123.57 -12.48 -0.18
N GLY A 18 -123.71 -13.10 0.99
CA GLY A 18 -124.87 -13.90 1.41
C GLY A 18 -124.98 -13.91 2.94
N ARG A 19 -125.98 -13.23 3.53
CA ARG A 19 -127.35 -13.68 3.89
C ARG A 19 -127.35 -14.57 5.16
N LEU A 20 -127.73 -14.04 6.33
CA LEU A 20 -129.08 -13.77 6.90
C LEU A 20 -129.69 -15.00 7.60
N GLU A 21 -130.13 -14.81 8.84
CA GLU A 21 -131.50 -15.01 9.37
C GLU A 21 -131.44 -14.98 10.92
N ALA A 22 -132.43 -14.62 11.72
CA ALA A 22 -133.66 -13.81 11.65
C ALA A 22 -134.36 -13.99 13.04
N GLY A 23 -135.26 -13.08 13.43
CA GLY A 23 -136.19 -13.26 14.57
C GLY A 23 -136.03 -12.19 15.68
N ASP A 24 -136.52 -10.94 15.59
CA ASP A 24 -137.90 -10.45 15.39
C ASP A 24 -138.75 -10.55 16.70
N PRO A 25 -139.79 -9.72 16.93
CA PRO A 25 -139.73 -8.26 17.16
C PRO A 25 -140.70 -7.77 18.26
N ALA A 26 -140.98 -6.46 18.21
CA ALA A 26 -142.20 -5.74 18.64
C ALA A 26 -142.22 -5.20 20.08
N ASP A 27 -142.62 -3.95 20.36
CA ASP A 27 -142.91 -2.77 19.55
C ASP A 27 -143.12 -1.57 20.52
N ALA A 28 -143.24 -0.38 19.93
CA ALA A 28 -144.02 0.76 20.42
C ALA A 28 -143.41 1.70 21.49
N ALA A 29 -142.60 2.64 20.99
CA ALA A 29 -142.82 4.09 21.01
C ALA A 29 -143.53 4.77 22.21
N ALA A 30 -142.83 5.74 22.83
CA ALA A 30 -143.33 7.11 22.99
C ALA A 30 -142.21 8.07 23.48
N ARG A 31 -142.30 9.31 23.02
CA ARG A 31 -141.34 10.42 23.12
C ARG A 31 -141.19 10.97 24.55
N ILE A 32 -140.05 11.64 24.81
CA ILE A 32 -139.89 13.02 25.32
C ILE A 32 -138.51 13.18 26.03
N THR A 33 -137.65 14.03 25.48
CA THR A 33 -136.46 14.70 26.07
C THR A 33 -136.87 15.47 27.35
N PRO A 34 -136.02 15.80 28.37
CA PRO A 34 -134.62 16.21 28.21
C PRO A 34 -133.63 15.97 29.38
N ALA A 35 -132.40 16.48 29.16
CA ALA A 35 -131.48 17.11 30.12
C ALA A 35 -130.27 16.30 30.68
N GLN A 36 -129.09 16.85 30.34
CA GLN A 36 -127.73 16.71 30.90
C GLN A 36 -127.68 16.76 32.45
N PRO A 37 -126.61 16.27 33.16
CA PRO A 37 -125.23 16.82 33.05
C PRO A 37 -124.00 15.94 33.44
N ASP A 38 -122.79 16.50 33.16
CA ASP A 38 -121.50 16.55 33.89
C ASP A 38 -120.56 15.36 34.29
N ALA A 39 -119.27 15.58 33.96
CA ALA A 39 -118.00 15.49 34.74
C ALA A 39 -117.22 14.15 35.04
N GLU A 40 -115.94 14.16 34.60
CA GLU A 40 -114.65 13.72 35.22
C GLU A 40 -114.27 12.26 35.65
N ARG A 41 -113.19 11.74 35.01
CA ARG A 41 -112.03 10.89 35.49
C ARG A 41 -112.20 9.37 35.78
N PRO A 42 -111.11 8.57 35.96
CA PRO A 42 -109.92 8.29 35.11
C PRO A 42 -109.68 6.76 34.88
N ALA A 43 -108.72 6.36 34.01
CA ALA A 43 -108.44 4.95 33.63
C ALA A 43 -107.24 4.29 34.37
N PRO A 44 -107.22 2.96 34.59
CA PRO A 44 -106.21 2.26 35.40
C PRO A 44 -105.11 1.55 34.59
N PHE A 45 -103.87 1.51 35.10
CA PHE A 45 -102.82 0.57 34.68
C PHE A 45 -102.04 0.02 35.89
N PRO A 46 -101.70 -1.29 35.94
CA PRO A 46 -101.03 -1.91 37.08
C PRO A 46 -99.48 -1.91 36.97
N ARG A 47 -98.79 -1.75 38.11
CA ARG A 47 -97.33 -1.87 38.30
C ARG A 47 -96.97 -3.20 38.98
N ARG A 48 -96.12 -4.05 38.37
CA ARG A 48 -95.24 -5.03 39.06
C ARG A 48 -94.16 -5.60 38.11
N ILE A 49 -92.98 -4.98 38.01
CA ILE A 49 -91.70 -5.66 37.71
C ILE A 49 -90.56 -4.85 38.35
N ASP A 50 -90.21 -5.14 39.60
CA ASP A 50 -88.98 -4.64 40.23
C ASP A 50 -88.48 -5.69 41.23
N ARG A 51 -87.61 -6.62 40.77
CA ARG A 51 -86.68 -7.36 41.65
C ARG A 51 -85.60 -8.25 40.99
N ILE A 52 -85.45 -8.34 39.67
CA ILE A 52 -84.46 -9.26 39.02
C ILE A 52 -83.32 -8.51 38.28
N ALA A 53 -83.38 -7.18 38.16
CA ALA A 53 -82.43 -6.43 37.32
C ALA A 53 -81.08 -6.05 37.97
N THR A 54 -80.90 -6.21 39.29
CA THR A 54 -79.77 -5.58 40.01
C THR A 54 -78.52 -6.43 40.18
N GLU A 55 -78.56 -7.77 40.03
CA GLU A 55 -77.37 -8.62 40.25
C GLU A 55 -76.63 -9.01 38.95
N ALA A 56 -77.33 -9.11 37.81
CA ALA A 56 -76.73 -9.48 36.52
C ALA A 56 -75.91 -8.34 35.88
N GLN A 57 -76.23 -7.07 36.19
CA GLN A 57 -75.52 -5.91 35.67
C GLN A 57 -74.11 -5.73 36.27
N GLY A 58 -73.91 -6.12 37.54
CA GLY A 58 -72.60 -6.01 38.20
C GLY A 58 -71.53 -6.93 37.61
N ARG A 59 -71.88 -8.20 37.29
CA ARG A 59 -70.93 -9.18 36.74
C ARG A 59 -70.48 -8.85 35.31
N PHE A 60 -71.37 -8.33 34.49
CA PHE A 60 -71.05 -7.95 33.11
C PHE A 60 -70.09 -6.75 33.06
N VAL A 61 -70.30 -5.76 33.94
CA VAL A 61 -69.40 -4.61 34.08
C VAL A 61 -68.01 -5.03 34.59
N ILE A 62 -67.95 -5.99 35.52
CA ILE A 62 -66.66 -6.51 36.04
C ILE A 62 -65.89 -7.28 34.96
N ILE A 63 -66.55 -8.11 34.14
CA ILE A 63 -65.89 -8.87 33.06
C ILE A 63 -65.36 -7.93 31.98
N ILE A 64 -66.14 -6.92 31.57
CA ILE A 64 -65.69 -5.91 30.61
C ILE A 64 -64.54 -5.09 31.20
N GLY A 65 -64.64 -4.69 32.47
CA GLY A 65 -63.56 -4.00 33.18
C GLY A 65 -62.28 -4.83 33.23
N ALA A 66 -62.38 -6.12 33.53
CA ALA A 66 -61.26 -7.05 33.57
C ALA A 66 -60.64 -7.30 32.17
N CYS A 67 -61.45 -7.51 31.13
CA CYS A 67 -60.97 -7.62 29.75
C CYS A 67 -60.30 -6.34 29.26
N THR A 68 -60.84 -5.17 29.61
CA THR A 68 -60.25 -3.88 29.26
C THR A 68 -58.93 -3.67 30.01
N ALA A 69 -58.88 -3.99 31.31
CA ALA A 69 -57.66 -3.94 32.10
C ALA A 69 -56.59 -4.92 31.56
N LEU A 70 -57.00 -6.13 31.15
CA LEU A 70 -56.12 -7.12 30.55
C LEU A 70 -55.59 -6.68 29.18
N ALA A 71 -56.44 -6.09 28.33
CA ALA A 71 -56.05 -5.53 27.05
C ALA A 71 -55.10 -4.33 27.21
N LEU A 72 -55.33 -3.47 28.21
CA LEU A 72 -54.43 -2.36 28.56
C LEU A 72 -53.08 -2.88 29.08
N LEU A 73 -53.09 -3.90 29.94
CA LEU A 73 -51.87 -4.53 30.46
C LEU A 73 -51.08 -5.20 29.34
N TRP A 74 -51.76 -5.95 28.45
CA TRP A 74 -51.15 -6.55 27.26
C TRP A 74 -50.56 -5.49 26.32
N SER A 75 -51.31 -4.42 26.08
CA SER A 75 -50.91 -3.30 25.22
C SER A 75 -49.73 -2.50 25.78
N MET A 76 -49.52 -2.52 27.11
CA MET A 76 -48.32 -1.97 27.76
C MET A 76 -47.10 -2.89 27.62
N ILE A 77 -47.28 -4.21 27.59
CA ILE A 77 -46.21 -5.21 27.55
C ILE A 77 -45.73 -5.45 26.10
N VAL A 78 -46.65 -5.51 25.13
CA VAL A 78 -46.29 -5.82 23.74
C VAL A 78 -45.58 -4.63 23.11
N GLN A 79 -44.35 -4.88 22.66
CA GLN A 79 -43.50 -3.95 21.94
C GLN A 79 -43.54 -4.26 20.44
N ILE A 80 -43.78 -3.25 19.63
CA ILE A 80 -43.75 -3.33 18.16
C ILE A 80 -42.54 -2.51 17.67
N ASP A 81 -41.82 -3.07 16.70
CA ASP A 81 -40.71 -2.39 16.04
C ASP A 81 -41.26 -1.31 15.10
N LYS A 82 -40.81 -0.07 15.27
CA LYS A 82 -41.14 1.02 14.34
C LYS A 82 -40.19 0.94 13.15
N VAL A 83 -40.74 0.81 11.94
CA VAL A 83 -39.95 0.75 10.71
C VAL A 83 -40.03 2.09 9.97
N THR A 84 -38.88 2.68 9.70
CA THR A 84 -38.76 3.86 8.84
C THR A 84 -38.30 3.41 7.46
N ARG A 85 -39.03 3.80 6.42
CA ARG A 85 -38.73 3.42 5.04
C ARG A 85 -38.07 4.57 4.30
N GLY A 86 -37.06 4.26 3.50
CA GLY A 86 -36.44 5.20 2.58
C GLY A 86 -35.99 4.51 1.30
N SER A 87 -36.00 5.25 0.20
CA SER A 87 -35.38 4.76 -1.05
C SER A 87 -33.88 5.01 -0.99
N GLY A 88 -33.10 4.04 -1.45
CA GLY A 88 -31.64 4.11 -1.42
C GLY A 88 -30.99 3.63 -2.70
N ARG A 89 -29.72 4.00 -2.85
CA ARG A 89 -28.86 3.55 -3.93
C ARG A 89 -27.64 2.86 -3.36
N ILE A 90 -27.30 1.73 -3.97
CA ILE A 90 -26.15 0.92 -3.64
C ILE A 90 -24.91 1.62 -4.18
N ILE A 91 -23.98 1.95 -3.29
CA ILE A 91 -22.69 2.57 -3.58
C ILE A 91 -21.59 1.65 -3.04
N THR A 92 -20.47 1.55 -3.76
CA THR A 92 -19.33 0.82 -3.20
C THR A 92 -18.60 1.71 -2.20
N GLN A 93 -18.17 1.16 -1.06
CA GLN A 93 -17.20 1.81 -0.18
C GLN A 93 -15.86 2.01 -0.88
N GLN A 94 -15.52 1.09 -1.79
CA GLN A 94 -14.22 1.08 -2.45
C GLN A 94 -14.20 2.13 -3.55
N MET A 95 -13.42 3.18 -3.33
CA MET A 95 -13.10 4.14 -4.37
C MET A 95 -12.44 3.42 -5.54
N LYS A 96 -12.83 3.82 -6.77
CA LYS A 96 -12.15 3.40 -8.00
C LYS A 96 -10.63 3.59 -7.85
N GLN A 97 -9.88 2.57 -8.26
CA GLN A 97 -8.42 2.57 -8.18
C GLN A 97 -7.84 2.91 -9.54
N ASP A 98 -7.07 3.99 -9.61
CA ASP A 98 -6.35 4.39 -10.82
C ASP A 98 -5.05 3.60 -10.92
N VAL A 99 -4.90 2.84 -12.00
CA VAL A 99 -3.65 2.17 -12.34
C VAL A 99 -2.79 3.14 -13.14
N GLN A 100 -1.69 3.60 -12.54
CA GLN A 100 -0.77 4.56 -13.13
C GLN A 100 0.59 3.91 -13.40
N HIS A 101 1.28 4.36 -14.43
CA HIS A 101 2.66 3.95 -14.69
C HIS A 101 3.63 5.04 -14.24
N LEU A 102 4.56 4.71 -13.34
CA LEU A 102 5.46 5.68 -12.74
C LEU A 102 6.40 6.33 -13.77
N GLU A 103 6.99 5.53 -14.67
CA GLU A 103 8.00 5.98 -15.62
C GLU A 103 7.44 6.47 -16.98
N GLY A 104 6.26 6.02 -17.40
CA GLY A 104 5.72 6.28 -18.73
C GLY A 104 6.52 5.58 -19.86
N GLY A 105 6.10 5.80 -21.10
CA GLY A 105 6.71 5.15 -22.27
C GLY A 105 5.76 5.04 -23.46
N ILE A 106 6.03 4.08 -24.33
CA ILE A 106 5.21 3.77 -25.50
C ILE A 106 4.43 2.49 -25.20
N VAL A 107 3.11 2.51 -25.41
CA VAL A 107 2.27 1.31 -25.24
C VAL A 107 2.63 0.29 -26.31
N ALA A 108 3.22 -0.83 -25.91
CA ALA A 108 3.59 -1.92 -26.80
C ALA A 108 2.43 -2.90 -27.01
N GLU A 109 1.69 -3.20 -25.93
CA GLU A 109 0.62 -4.19 -25.96
C GLU A 109 -0.45 -3.86 -24.91
N ILE A 110 -1.72 -4.11 -25.23
CA ILE A 110 -2.87 -4.00 -24.30
C ILE A 110 -3.49 -5.40 -24.20
N LEU A 111 -3.46 -5.98 -23.00
CA LEU A 111 -3.81 -7.39 -22.76
C LEU A 111 -5.26 -7.57 -22.29
N VAL A 112 -5.93 -6.49 -21.91
CA VAL A 112 -7.27 -6.49 -21.30
C VAL A 112 -8.20 -5.50 -22.00
N ARG A 113 -9.51 -5.67 -21.80
CA ARG A 113 -10.56 -4.79 -22.32
C ARG A 113 -11.42 -4.24 -21.18
N GLU A 114 -12.13 -3.15 -21.46
CA GLU A 114 -13.13 -2.61 -20.54
C GLU A 114 -14.22 -3.67 -20.27
N GLY A 115 -14.56 -3.86 -19.01
CA GLY A 115 -15.49 -4.91 -18.55
C GLY A 115 -14.85 -6.25 -18.21
N ASP A 116 -13.57 -6.47 -18.51
CA ASP A 116 -12.88 -7.71 -18.14
C ASP A 116 -12.66 -7.79 -16.62
N THR A 117 -12.76 -9.01 -16.07
CA THR A 117 -12.43 -9.30 -14.67
C THR A 117 -10.96 -9.67 -14.57
N VAL A 118 -10.25 -9.00 -13.67
CA VAL A 118 -8.81 -9.18 -13.44
C VAL A 118 -8.52 -9.59 -12.01
N VAL A 119 -7.45 -10.35 -11.82
CA VAL A 119 -6.92 -10.73 -10.50
C VAL A 119 -5.76 -9.81 -10.13
N ALA A 120 -5.51 -9.60 -8.84
CA ALA A 120 -4.34 -8.84 -8.38
C ALA A 120 -3.04 -9.45 -8.91
N GLY A 121 -2.15 -8.62 -9.45
CA GLY A 121 -0.91 -9.03 -10.11
C GLY A 121 -1.05 -9.50 -11.56
N GLN A 122 -2.25 -9.46 -12.14
CA GLN A 122 -2.43 -9.77 -13.56
C GLN A 122 -1.94 -8.61 -14.43
N PRO A 123 -1.12 -8.87 -15.48
CA PRO A 123 -0.66 -7.84 -16.39
C PRO A 123 -1.81 -7.31 -17.24
N LEU A 124 -1.98 -5.98 -17.25
CA LEU A 124 -3.03 -5.28 -17.99
C LEU A 124 -2.52 -4.79 -19.34
N MET A 125 -1.32 -4.23 -19.36
CA MET A 125 -0.69 -3.70 -20.56
C MET A 125 0.82 -3.65 -20.40
N ARG A 126 1.55 -3.63 -21.51
CA ARG A 126 2.99 -3.45 -21.56
C ARG A 126 3.32 -2.08 -22.12
N VAL A 127 4.02 -1.28 -21.33
CA VAL A 127 4.52 0.04 -21.70
C VAL A 127 6.04 -0.03 -21.74
N GLU A 128 6.59 -0.05 -22.94
CA GLU A 128 8.03 -0.13 -23.12
C GLU A 128 8.66 1.26 -23.20
N ASN A 129 9.84 1.37 -22.60
CA ASN A 129 10.71 2.52 -22.77
C ASN A 129 12.06 2.06 -23.32
N SER A 130 12.31 2.34 -24.60
CA SER A 130 13.56 1.99 -25.28
C SER A 130 14.78 2.65 -24.63
N PHE A 131 14.59 3.81 -23.99
CA PHE A 131 15.65 4.53 -23.27
C PHE A 131 16.22 3.68 -22.13
N PHE A 132 15.39 3.06 -21.28
CA PHE A 132 15.88 2.24 -20.17
C PHE A 132 16.58 0.96 -20.64
N LYS A 133 16.12 0.36 -21.74
CA LYS A 133 16.80 -0.80 -22.36
C LYS A 133 18.21 -0.40 -22.84
N SER A 134 18.34 0.76 -23.50
CA SER A 134 19.64 1.30 -23.92
C SER A 134 20.54 1.66 -22.73
N GLU A 135 19.99 2.27 -21.68
CA GLU A 135 20.72 2.64 -20.46
C GLU A 135 21.23 1.39 -19.72
N LEU A 136 20.41 0.34 -19.61
CA LEU A 136 20.84 -0.95 -19.04
C LEU A 136 21.95 -1.60 -19.87
N ALA A 137 21.83 -1.58 -21.20
CA ALA A 137 22.85 -2.14 -22.10
C ALA A 137 24.19 -1.39 -21.95
N GLN A 138 24.16 -0.06 -21.89
CA GLN A 138 25.35 0.75 -21.63
C GLN A 138 25.96 0.44 -20.26
N ALA A 139 25.14 0.39 -19.21
CA ALA A 139 25.59 0.08 -17.86
C ALA A 139 26.23 -1.32 -17.77
N ALA A 140 25.69 -2.32 -18.48
CA ALA A 140 26.25 -3.66 -18.56
C ALA A 140 27.62 -3.69 -19.26
N ILE A 141 27.79 -2.93 -20.34
CA ILE A 141 29.09 -2.78 -21.03
C ILE A 141 30.12 -2.13 -20.09
N GLU A 142 29.73 -1.06 -19.40
CA GLU A 142 30.58 -0.38 -18.42
C GLU A 142 30.96 -1.29 -17.24
N GLN A 143 30.02 -2.12 -16.76
CA GLN A 143 30.25 -3.09 -15.70
C GLN A 143 31.28 -4.13 -16.13
N GLY A 144 31.15 -4.66 -17.35
CA GLY A 144 32.12 -5.58 -17.93
C GLY A 144 33.53 -4.96 -18.01
N ALA A 145 33.64 -3.73 -18.51
CA ALA A 145 34.92 -3.02 -18.59
C ALA A 145 35.56 -2.79 -17.21
N LYS A 146 34.76 -2.40 -16.22
CA LYS A 146 35.24 -2.21 -14.83
C LYS A 146 35.71 -3.52 -14.19
N ARG A 147 35.03 -4.65 -14.45
CA ARG A 147 35.47 -5.99 -14.01
C ARG A 147 36.80 -6.40 -14.63
N ILE A 148 36.99 -6.18 -15.94
CA ILE A 148 38.27 -6.44 -16.62
C ILE A 148 39.39 -5.62 -15.97
N ARG A 149 39.13 -4.33 -15.70
CA ARG A 149 40.09 -3.45 -15.04
C ARG A 149 40.45 -3.93 -13.63
N LEU A 150 39.48 -4.39 -12.84
CA LEU A 150 39.76 -4.96 -11.51
C LEU A 150 40.68 -6.16 -11.59
N LEU A 151 40.48 -7.07 -12.56
CA LEU A 151 41.37 -8.22 -12.74
C LEU A 151 42.81 -7.79 -13.06
N ARG A 152 43.01 -6.75 -13.88
CA ARG A 152 44.34 -6.17 -14.10
C ARG A 152 44.92 -5.64 -12.79
N LEU A 153 44.14 -4.87 -12.05
CA LEU A 153 44.61 -4.24 -10.81
C LEU A 153 44.94 -5.27 -9.74
N ASP A 154 44.13 -6.33 -9.59
CA ASP A 154 44.43 -7.47 -8.71
C ASP A 154 45.76 -8.15 -9.08
N ALA A 155 46.05 -8.28 -10.38
CA ALA A 155 47.34 -8.81 -10.83
C ALA A 155 48.51 -7.85 -10.53
N GLU A 156 48.30 -6.54 -10.63
CA GLU A 156 49.32 -5.52 -10.31
C GLU A 156 49.59 -5.44 -8.80
N THR A 157 48.56 -5.52 -7.95
CA THR A 157 48.72 -5.47 -6.49
C THR A 157 49.40 -6.72 -5.95
N THR A 158 49.05 -7.90 -6.48
CA THR A 158 49.67 -9.18 -6.10
C THR A 158 51.04 -9.42 -6.75
N GLY A 159 51.46 -8.59 -7.72
CA GLY A 159 52.72 -8.76 -8.43
C GLY A 159 52.75 -9.97 -9.38
N ALA A 160 51.60 -10.38 -9.90
CA ALA A 160 51.50 -11.51 -10.82
C ALA A 160 52.25 -11.25 -12.13
N LYS A 161 52.89 -12.29 -12.68
CA LYS A 161 53.66 -12.19 -13.95
C LYS A 161 52.79 -12.16 -15.20
N ALA A 162 51.58 -12.70 -15.13
CA ALA A 162 50.68 -12.82 -16.27
C ALA A 162 49.23 -12.61 -15.84
N LEU A 163 48.48 -11.91 -16.70
CA LEU A 163 47.07 -11.64 -16.51
C LEU A 163 46.24 -12.83 -17.01
N LYS A 164 45.37 -13.37 -16.15
CA LYS A 164 44.45 -14.47 -16.48
C LYS A 164 43.03 -13.95 -16.41
N PHE A 165 42.29 -14.08 -17.50
CA PHE A 165 40.88 -13.71 -17.56
C PHE A 165 40.00 -14.96 -17.47
N PRO A 166 39.04 -15.01 -16.52
CA PRO A 166 38.03 -16.05 -16.50
C PRO A 166 37.19 -16.04 -17.79
N PRO A 167 36.68 -17.20 -18.24
CA PRO A 167 35.90 -17.29 -19.48
C PRO A 167 34.62 -16.44 -19.44
N GLU A 168 34.04 -16.23 -18.26
CA GLU A 168 32.86 -15.37 -18.04
C GLU A 168 33.04 -13.91 -18.49
N VAL A 169 34.29 -13.43 -18.53
CA VAL A 169 34.63 -12.05 -18.89
C VAL A 169 35.01 -11.94 -20.38
N SER A 170 35.37 -13.05 -21.02
CA SER A 170 35.79 -13.11 -22.43
C SER A 170 34.66 -12.87 -23.45
N SER A 171 33.39 -12.90 -23.01
CA SER A 171 32.25 -12.50 -23.83
C SER A 171 32.06 -10.98 -23.91
N ALA A 172 32.74 -10.21 -23.07
CA ALA A 172 32.77 -8.75 -23.15
C ALA A 172 33.81 -8.28 -24.17
N SER A 173 33.53 -7.15 -24.83
CA SER A 173 34.28 -6.56 -25.94
C SER A 173 35.78 -6.83 -25.92
N GLN A 174 36.26 -7.69 -26.84
CA GLN A 174 37.66 -8.10 -27.00
C GLN A 174 38.65 -6.91 -26.98
N GLN A 175 38.25 -5.79 -27.60
CA GLN A 175 39.03 -4.56 -27.62
C GLN A 175 39.40 -4.03 -26.21
N VAL A 176 38.50 -4.15 -25.23
CA VAL A 176 38.74 -3.69 -23.86
C VAL A 176 39.79 -4.56 -23.18
N ILE A 177 39.71 -5.87 -23.40
CA ILE A 177 40.67 -6.85 -22.88
C ILE A 177 42.07 -6.56 -23.44
N ASP A 178 42.18 -6.38 -24.76
CA ASP A 178 43.46 -6.13 -25.44
C ASP A 178 44.11 -4.82 -24.97
N ASN A 179 43.29 -3.78 -24.75
CA ASN A 179 43.74 -2.50 -24.20
C ASN A 179 44.29 -2.65 -22.77
N GLU A 180 43.59 -3.36 -21.89
CA GLU A 180 43.99 -3.58 -20.50
C GLU A 180 45.24 -4.49 -20.40
N ILE A 181 45.37 -5.52 -21.26
CA ILE A 181 46.61 -6.31 -21.40
C ILE A 181 47.78 -5.43 -21.81
N SER A 182 47.58 -4.57 -22.81
CA SER A 182 48.63 -3.67 -23.32
C SER A 182 49.03 -2.63 -22.29
N LEU A 183 48.10 -2.16 -21.45
CA LEU A 183 48.39 -1.26 -20.34
C LEU A 183 49.18 -1.99 -19.24
N PHE A 184 48.74 -3.18 -18.84
CA PHE A 184 49.44 -4.02 -17.85
C PHE A 184 50.90 -4.25 -18.23
N ARG A 185 51.16 -4.69 -19.48
CA ARG A 185 52.53 -4.93 -19.98
C ARG A 185 53.37 -3.66 -19.93
N ARG A 186 52.83 -2.51 -20.36
CA ARG A 186 53.55 -1.23 -20.32
C ARG A 186 53.91 -0.82 -18.89
N ARG A 187 52.98 -0.95 -17.95
CA ARG A 187 53.21 -0.66 -16.53
C ARG A 187 54.28 -1.58 -15.93
N GLN A 188 54.24 -2.87 -16.26
CA GLN A 188 55.23 -3.85 -15.81
C GLN A 188 56.63 -3.59 -16.40
N THR A 189 56.72 -3.28 -17.69
CA THR A 189 57.98 -2.92 -18.34
C THR A 189 58.59 -1.68 -17.69
N ASN A 190 57.80 -0.62 -17.47
CA ASN A 190 58.29 0.60 -16.82
C ASN A 190 58.84 0.33 -15.41
N LEU A 191 58.16 -0.48 -14.60
CA LEU A 191 58.65 -0.88 -13.28
C LEU A 191 59.97 -1.65 -13.39
N ASN A 192 60.05 -2.61 -14.32
CA ASN A 192 61.25 -3.40 -14.52
C ASN A 192 62.43 -2.57 -15.02
N GLU A 193 62.19 -1.56 -15.87
CA GLU A 193 63.21 -0.60 -16.32
C GLU A 193 63.73 0.27 -15.17
N GLN A 194 62.85 0.75 -14.30
CA GLN A 194 63.26 1.49 -13.11
C GLN A 194 64.09 0.62 -12.16
N LEU A 195 63.66 -0.62 -11.93
CA LEU A 195 64.39 -1.58 -11.09
C LEU A 195 65.73 -1.96 -11.70
N SER A 196 65.83 -2.14 -13.03
CA SER A 196 67.09 -2.50 -13.68
C SER A 196 68.14 -1.40 -13.56
N ILE A 197 67.75 -0.13 -13.65
CA ILE A 197 68.63 1.02 -13.40
C ILE A 197 69.15 0.98 -11.96
N LEU A 198 68.26 0.77 -10.97
CA LEU A 198 68.66 0.69 -9.56
C LEU A 198 69.56 -0.53 -9.27
N VAL A 199 69.31 -1.67 -9.92
CA VAL A 199 70.17 -2.86 -9.84
C VAL A 199 71.56 -2.59 -10.43
N GLN A 200 71.64 -1.87 -11.56
CA GLN A 200 72.92 -1.49 -12.15
C GLN A 200 73.69 -0.52 -11.24
N GLN A 201 73.02 0.45 -10.63
CA GLN A 201 73.61 1.37 -9.65
C GLN A 201 74.10 0.63 -8.40
N GLN A 202 73.31 -0.32 -7.88
CA GLN A 202 73.73 -1.18 -6.78
C GLN A 202 75.00 -1.94 -7.14
N ARG A 203 75.02 -2.63 -8.28
CA ARG A 203 76.19 -3.40 -8.73
C ARG A 203 77.44 -2.53 -8.88
N GLN A 204 77.29 -1.31 -9.40
CA GLN A 204 78.40 -0.36 -9.49
C GLN A 204 78.95 -0.01 -8.09
N LYS A 205 78.07 0.25 -7.12
CA LYS A 205 78.47 0.55 -5.74
C LYS A 205 79.04 -0.64 -4.98
N GLU A 206 78.57 -1.86 -5.27
CA GLU A 206 79.14 -3.09 -4.71
C GLU A 206 80.59 -3.32 -5.17
N ILE A 207 80.88 -3.04 -6.44
CA ILE A 207 82.24 -3.11 -7.00
C ILE A 207 83.15 -2.08 -6.30
N GLU A 208 82.69 -0.84 -6.15
CA GLU A 208 83.42 0.23 -5.43
C GLU A 208 83.68 -0.15 -3.96
N LEU A 209 82.68 -0.68 -3.26
CA LEU A 209 82.84 -1.15 -1.88
C LEU A 209 83.84 -2.32 -1.78
N SER A 210 83.78 -3.25 -2.73
CA SER A 210 84.74 -4.37 -2.80
C SER A 210 86.17 -3.87 -3.02
N GLU A 211 86.36 -2.85 -3.86
CA GLU A 211 87.66 -2.21 -4.08
C GLU A 211 88.19 -1.58 -2.79
N LEU A 212 87.39 -0.76 -2.09
CA LEU A 212 87.75 -0.14 -0.81
C LEU A 212 88.12 -1.17 0.26
N ARG A 213 87.29 -2.23 0.39
CA ARG A 213 87.55 -3.33 1.34
C ARG A 213 88.81 -4.12 1.01
N SER A 214 89.18 -4.25 -0.27
CA SER A 214 90.44 -4.90 -0.69
C SER A 214 91.68 -4.03 -0.44
N ARG A 215 91.54 -2.70 -0.50
CA ARG A 215 92.61 -1.74 -0.18
C ARG A 215 92.94 -1.70 1.30
N GLN A 216 91.94 -1.82 2.18
CA GLN A 216 92.13 -1.77 3.63
C GLN A 216 93.20 -2.73 4.18
N PRO A 217 93.21 -4.05 3.90
CA PRO A 217 94.25 -4.95 4.38
C PRO A 217 95.63 -4.64 3.76
N SER A 218 95.66 -4.14 2.51
CA SER A 218 96.90 -3.75 1.84
C SER A 218 97.57 -2.56 2.54
N VAL A 219 96.80 -1.50 2.85
CA VAL A 219 97.30 -0.34 3.61
C VAL A 219 97.60 -0.72 5.07
N THR A 220 96.84 -1.65 5.65
CA THR A 220 97.12 -2.17 7.01
C THR A 220 98.47 -2.86 7.06
N ARG A 221 98.80 -3.68 6.04
CA ARG A 221 100.10 -4.33 5.94
C ARG A 221 101.23 -3.33 5.68
N GLU A 222 101.00 -2.31 4.84
CA GLU A 222 101.94 -1.22 4.62
C GLU A 222 102.25 -0.46 5.92
N ARG A 223 101.23 -0.17 6.73
CA ARG A 223 101.39 0.44 8.06
C ARG A 223 102.25 -0.43 8.95
N GLN A 224 101.94 -1.73 9.06
CA GLN A 224 102.69 -2.65 9.91
C GLN A 224 104.18 -2.71 9.54
N ILE A 225 104.50 -2.85 8.25
CA ILE A 225 105.90 -2.89 7.77
C ILE A 225 106.62 -1.56 8.09
N SER A 226 105.92 -0.43 7.92
CA SER A 226 106.47 0.90 8.20
C SER A 226 106.69 1.12 9.71
N GLU A 227 105.78 0.62 10.55
CA GLU A 227 105.87 0.64 12.01
C GLU A 227 107.07 -0.20 12.50
N GLU A 228 107.26 -1.41 11.97
CA GLU A 228 108.41 -2.27 12.28
C GLU A 228 109.75 -1.58 11.93
N ARG A 229 109.80 -0.90 10.78
CA ARG A 229 110.96 -0.10 10.36
C ARG A 229 111.19 1.09 11.29
N LEU A 230 110.15 1.81 11.66
CA LEU A 230 110.23 2.95 12.58
C LEU A 230 110.77 2.51 13.95
N VAL A 231 110.26 1.42 14.52
CA VAL A 231 110.74 0.86 15.79
C VAL A 231 112.22 0.47 15.71
N SER A 232 112.65 -0.12 14.59
CA SER A 232 114.05 -0.46 14.37
C SER A 232 114.94 0.78 14.30
N LEU A 233 114.51 1.82 13.58
CA LEU A 233 115.23 3.10 13.50
C LEU A 233 115.24 3.86 14.82
N GLN A 234 114.18 3.79 15.62
CA GLN A 234 114.14 4.35 16.98
C GLN A 234 115.23 3.75 17.87
N LYS A 235 115.44 2.42 17.81
CA LYS A 235 116.52 1.75 18.56
C LYS A 235 117.91 2.18 18.05
N LEU A 236 118.11 2.22 16.74
CA LEU A 236 119.40 2.60 16.14
C LEU A 236 119.75 4.08 16.41
N THR A 237 118.78 4.98 16.31
CA THR A 237 118.99 6.41 16.63
C THR A 237 119.30 6.62 18.12
N ALA A 238 118.64 5.89 19.03
CA ALA A 238 118.96 5.93 20.46
C ALA A 238 120.38 5.43 20.78
N ALA A 239 120.89 4.47 20.00
CA ALA A 239 122.27 3.99 20.09
C ALA A 239 123.29 4.87 19.32
N GLY A 240 122.85 5.97 18.70
CA GLY A 240 123.71 6.85 17.88
C GLY A 240 124.13 6.27 16.52
N ALA A 241 123.53 5.15 16.11
CA ALA A 241 123.90 4.37 14.91
C ALA A 241 123.05 4.72 13.66
N ALA A 242 122.10 5.65 13.76
CA ALA A 242 121.28 6.13 12.64
C ALA A 242 120.93 7.62 12.78
N SER A 243 120.49 8.26 11.69
CA SER A 243 120.15 9.70 11.67
C SER A 243 118.74 9.99 12.20
N VAL A 244 118.58 11.10 12.93
CA VAL A 244 117.26 11.58 13.38
C VAL A 244 116.33 11.85 12.19
N ASN A 245 116.87 12.33 11.07
CA ASN A 245 116.08 12.60 9.86
C ASN A 245 115.49 11.32 9.26
N GLU A 246 116.24 10.20 9.26
CA GLU A 246 115.75 8.91 8.77
C GLU A 246 114.59 8.38 9.64
N ARG A 247 114.66 8.60 10.96
CA ARG A 247 113.57 8.27 11.87
C ARG A 247 112.33 9.12 11.61
N LEU A 248 112.48 10.45 11.45
CA LEU A 248 111.37 11.35 11.15
C LEU A 248 110.70 11.04 9.80
N GLU A 249 111.48 10.67 8.79
CA GLU A 249 110.93 10.20 7.52
C GLU A 249 110.15 8.89 7.67
N ALA A 250 110.64 7.93 8.46
CA ALA A 250 109.91 6.69 8.75
C ALA A 250 108.60 6.97 9.53
N GLU A 251 108.63 7.91 10.47
CA GLU A 251 107.45 8.36 11.22
C GLU A 251 106.43 9.02 10.30
N ARG A 252 106.86 9.89 9.39
CA ARG A 252 106.00 10.49 8.35
C ARG A 252 105.32 9.42 7.49
N VAL A 253 106.04 8.37 7.09
CA VAL A 253 105.49 7.26 6.30
C VAL A 253 104.42 6.48 7.08
N VAL A 254 104.67 6.18 8.36
CA VAL A 254 103.66 5.56 9.25
C VAL A 254 102.42 6.45 9.34
N GLN A 255 102.61 7.75 9.59
CA GLN A 255 101.50 8.70 9.71
C GLN A 255 100.69 8.79 8.41
N GLN A 256 101.33 8.75 7.24
CA GLN A 256 100.65 8.71 5.95
C GLN A 256 99.82 7.43 5.75
N ALA A 257 100.29 6.27 6.24
CA ALA A 257 99.52 5.04 6.21
C ALA A 257 98.32 5.07 7.18
N VAL A 258 98.49 5.65 8.37
CA VAL A 258 97.41 5.87 9.34
C VAL A 258 96.32 6.78 8.78
N THR A 259 96.68 7.90 8.15
CA THR A 259 95.70 8.80 7.50
C THR A 259 94.91 8.05 6.43
N ARG A 260 95.58 7.29 5.54
CA ARG A 260 94.91 6.49 4.52
C ARG A 260 93.95 5.44 5.10
N LEU A 261 94.30 4.80 6.22
CA LEU A 261 93.38 3.89 6.92
C LEU A 261 92.18 4.63 7.53
N SER A 262 92.40 5.83 8.06
CA SER A 262 91.32 6.69 8.58
C SER A 262 90.36 7.09 7.47
N ASP A 263 90.86 7.44 6.28
CA ASP A 263 90.04 7.77 5.11
C ASP A 263 89.18 6.56 4.72
N LEU A 264 89.78 5.37 4.59
CA LEU A 264 89.06 4.12 4.30
C LEU A 264 88.01 3.77 5.37
N ALA A 265 88.30 4.05 6.64
CA ALA A 265 87.38 3.84 7.75
C ALA A 265 86.12 4.72 7.67
N HIS A 266 86.13 5.79 6.87
CA HIS A 266 84.96 6.65 6.63
C HIS A 266 84.34 6.41 5.26
N GLU A 267 85.14 6.06 4.25
CA GLU A 267 84.67 5.75 2.90
C GLU A 267 83.87 4.45 2.84
N ILE A 268 84.31 3.39 3.53
CA ILE A 268 83.61 2.10 3.53
C ILE A 268 82.19 2.24 4.10
N PRO A 269 81.96 2.80 5.30
CA PRO A 269 80.60 3.02 5.81
C PRO A 269 79.76 3.94 4.94
N ARG A 270 80.39 4.95 4.29
CA ARG A 270 79.68 5.84 3.35
C ARG A 270 79.17 5.08 2.13
N ALA A 271 79.98 4.18 1.57
CA ALA A 271 79.57 3.33 0.45
C ALA A 271 78.49 2.31 0.86
N GLU A 272 78.59 1.73 2.07
CA GLU A 272 77.55 0.86 2.64
C GLU A 272 76.22 1.58 2.84
N ALA A 273 76.25 2.82 3.36
CA ALA A 273 75.06 3.64 3.52
C ALA A 273 74.41 3.95 2.15
N ALA A 274 75.21 4.25 1.13
CA ALA A 274 74.72 4.47 -0.23
C ALA A 274 74.08 3.20 -0.84
N LEU A 275 74.62 2.01 -0.57
CA LEU A 275 73.99 0.75 -0.96
C LEU A 275 72.65 0.52 -0.26
N SER A 276 72.60 0.78 1.05
CA SER A 276 71.35 0.69 1.82
C SER A 276 70.28 1.66 1.29
N GLU A 277 70.68 2.86 0.87
CA GLU A 277 69.77 3.84 0.26
C GLU A 277 69.22 3.32 -1.08
N ILE A 278 70.05 2.70 -1.94
CA ILE A 278 69.61 2.12 -3.21
C ILE A 278 68.60 0.98 -2.97
N GLU A 279 68.84 0.11 -1.99
CA GLU A 279 67.89 -0.94 -1.63
C GLU A 279 66.55 -0.38 -1.13
N GLN A 280 66.58 0.67 -0.30
CA GLN A 280 65.37 1.36 0.12
C GLN A 280 64.61 1.97 -1.07
N ARG A 281 65.32 2.58 -2.03
CA ARG A 281 64.71 3.13 -3.26
C ARG A 281 64.06 2.05 -4.13
N LYS A 282 64.63 0.84 -4.20
CA LYS A 282 63.98 -0.30 -4.89
C LYS A 282 62.69 -0.72 -4.20
N ALA A 283 62.73 -0.87 -2.88
CA ALA A 283 61.55 -1.21 -2.09
C ALA A 283 60.46 -0.13 -2.22
N GLU A 284 60.86 1.15 -2.22
CA GLU A 284 59.96 2.28 -2.45
C GLU A 284 59.32 2.24 -3.84
N ALA A 285 60.08 1.94 -4.90
CA ALA A 285 59.54 1.82 -6.26
C ALA A 285 58.46 0.75 -6.36
N ILE A 286 58.68 -0.42 -5.76
CA ILE A 286 57.69 -1.52 -5.71
C ILE A 286 56.47 -1.12 -4.88
N SER A 287 56.70 -0.56 -3.69
CA SER A 287 55.62 -0.15 -2.79
C SER A 287 54.75 0.95 -3.41
N ARG A 288 55.35 1.92 -4.10
CA ARG A 288 54.62 2.99 -4.81
C ARG A 288 53.78 2.40 -5.93
N PHE A 289 54.33 1.48 -6.73
CA PHE A 289 53.59 0.80 -7.79
C PHE A 289 52.35 0.06 -7.25
N GLN A 290 52.51 -0.70 -6.16
CA GLN A 290 51.41 -1.41 -5.52
C GLN A 290 50.39 -0.45 -4.89
N ALA A 291 50.84 0.63 -4.25
CA ALA A 291 49.95 1.63 -3.64
C ALA A 291 49.09 2.36 -4.69
N GLU A 292 49.67 2.68 -5.85
CA GLU A 292 48.93 3.27 -6.97
C GLU A 292 47.89 2.29 -7.54
N ALA A 293 48.26 1.01 -7.69
CA ALA A 293 47.34 -0.03 -8.13
C ALA A 293 46.19 -0.26 -7.12
N GLU A 294 46.47 -0.31 -5.82
CA GLU A 294 45.44 -0.43 -4.77
C GLU A 294 44.51 0.79 -4.73
N LYS A 295 45.05 2.00 -4.90
CA LYS A 295 44.23 3.21 -4.98
C LYS A 295 43.26 3.16 -6.16
N GLU A 296 43.74 2.81 -7.34
CA GLU A 296 42.92 2.67 -8.55
C GLU A 296 41.90 1.52 -8.40
N ARG A 297 42.29 0.43 -7.71
CA ARG A 297 41.43 -0.71 -7.41
C ARG A 297 40.28 -0.32 -6.49
N GLY A 298 40.56 0.38 -5.39
CA GLY A 298 39.54 0.86 -4.46
C GLY A 298 38.52 1.78 -5.13
N GLN A 299 38.98 2.70 -5.99
CA GLN A 299 38.10 3.56 -6.79
C GLN A 299 37.25 2.74 -7.77
N THR A 300 37.87 1.84 -8.54
CA THR A 300 37.19 0.99 -9.52
C THR A 300 36.17 0.07 -8.86
N SER A 301 36.47 -0.48 -7.68
CA SER A 301 35.56 -1.32 -6.89
C SER A 301 34.35 -0.52 -6.42
N THR A 302 34.56 0.68 -5.90
CA THR A 302 33.48 1.58 -5.47
C THR A 302 32.57 1.95 -6.64
N ASP A 303 33.15 2.27 -7.80
CA ASP A 303 32.39 2.57 -9.01
C ASP A 303 31.60 1.35 -9.51
N LEU A 304 32.18 0.16 -9.41
CA LEU A 304 31.52 -1.08 -9.79
C LEU A 304 30.33 -1.39 -8.88
N GLU A 305 30.45 -1.16 -7.57
CA GLU A 305 29.33 -1.32 -6.62
C GLU A 305 28.19 -0.34 -6.94
N LYS A 306 28.50 0.94 -7.14
CA LYS A 306 27.52 1.95 -7.56
C LYS A 306 26.82 1.56 -8.86
N LEU A 307 27.60 1.11 -9.86
CA LEU A 307 27.07 0.70 -11.15
C LEU A 307 26.19 -0.55 -11.03
N THR A 308 26.58 -1.51 -10.18
CA THR A 308 25.78 -2.71 -9.92
C THR A 308 24.43 -2.35 -9.30
N LYS A 309 24.40 -1.41 -8.34
CA LYS A 309 23.14 -0.89 -7.78
C LYS A 309 22.31 -0.11 -8.80
N SER A 310 22.95 0.64 -9.69
CA SER A 310 22.26 1.31 -10.80
C SER A 310 21.61 0.30 -11.74
N ILE A 311 22.33 -0.77 -12.10
CA ILE A 311 21.81 -1.87 -12.94
C ILE A 311 20.61 -2.55 -12.28
N GLU A 312 20.67 -2.86 -10.99
CA GLU A 312 19.53 -3.42 -10.24
C GLU A 312 18.30 -2.48 -10.33
N ALA A 313 18.49 -1.18 -10.15
CA ALA A 313 17.42 -0.19 -10.26
C ALA A 313 16.86 -0.06 -11.69
N LEU A 314 17.71 -0.13 -12.73
CA LEU A 314 17.29 -0.10 -14.13
C LEU A 314 16.52 -1.37 -14.52
N GLN A 315 16.99 -2.53 -14.08
CA GLN A 315 16.26 -3.79 -14.26
C GLN A 315 14.88 -3.74 -13.61
N ASP A 316 14.79 -3.14 -12.43
CA ASP A 316 13.53 -2.96 -11.73
C ASP A 316 12.56 -2.03 -12.47
N ARG A 317 13.07 -0.93 -13.05
CA ARG A 317 12.28 -0.05 -13.94
C ARG A 317 11.81 -0.77 -15.21
N ILE A 318 12.64 -1.63 -15.80
CA ILE A 318 12.26 -2.41 -16.99
C ILE A 318 11.23 -3.50 -16.63
N ARG A 319 11.31 -4.12 -15.44
CA ARG A 319 10.26 -5.05 -14.98
C ARG A 319 8.92 -4.34 -14.83
N ARG A 320 8.92 -3.10 -14.34
CA ARG A 320 7.73 -2.23 -14.27
C ARG A 320 7.19 -1.76 -15.62
N SER A 321 7.83 -2.12 -16.74
CA SER A 321 7.22 -1.94 -18.06
C SER A 321 5.94 -2.77 -18.23
N ASP A 322 5.84 -3.90 -17.51
CA ASP A 322 4.57 -4.62 -17.39
C ASP A 322 3.73 -3.95 -16.29
N VAL A 323 2.56 -3.43 -16.67
CA VAL A 323 1.64 -2.74 -15.77
C VAL A 323 0.63 -3.74 -15.25
N ASP A 324 0.79 -4.12 -13.99
CA ASP A 324 -0.06 -5.11 -13.32
C ASP A 324 -1.23 -4.47 -12.56
N ALA A 325 -2.29 -5.25 -12.36
CA ALA A 325 -3.43 -4.86 -11.54
C ALA A 325 -3.04 -4.83 -10.04
N PRO A 326 -3.16 -3.69 -9.32
CA PRO A 326 -2.85 -3.63 -7.89
C PRO A 326 -3.86 -4.42 -7.03
N VAL A 327 -5.11 -4.54 -7.51
CA VAL A 327 -6.21 -5.24 -6.85
C VAL A 327 -7.02 -6.03 -7.86
N GLY A 328 -7.65 -7.12 -7.43
CA GLY A 328 -8.59 -7.86 -8.25
C GLY A 328 -9.93 -7.12 -8.37
N GLY A 329 -10.53 -7.13 -9.55
CA GLY A 329 -11.73 -6.35 -9.83
C GLY A 329 -12.15 -6.37 -11.29
N ILE A 330 -13.05 -5.46 -11.65
CA ILE A 330 -13.52 -5.27 -13.02
C ILE A 330 -12.91 -3.97 -13.55
N ILE A 331 -12.41 -4.01 -14.80
CA ILE A 331 -11.89 -2.82 -15.47
C ILE A 331 -13.08 -1.93 -15.86
N ASN A 332 -13.18 -0.77 -15.23
CA ASN A 332 -14.22 0.21 -15.49
C ASN A 332 -13.94 1.01 -16.76
N LYS A 333 -12.68 1.44 -16.94
CA LYS A 333 -12.28 2.30 -18.06
C LYS A 333 -10.80 2.13 -18.41
N LEU A 334 -10.49 2.12 -19.70
CA LEU A 334 -9.13 2.21 -20.23
C LEU A 334 -8.93 3.61 -20.80
N ASN A 335 -8.01 4.38 -20.20
CA ASN A 335 -7.69 5.72 -20.68
C ASN A 335 -6.72 5.70 -21.87
N VAL A 336 -6.08 4.56 -22.13
CA VAL A 336 -5.22 4.35 -23.30
C VAL A 336 -5.73 3.15 -24.08
N THR A 337 -6.09 3.39 -25.34
CA THR A 337 -6.65 2.37 -26.25
C THR A 337 -5.79 2.13 -27.50
N THR A 338 -4.79 2.99 -27.74
CA THR A 338 -3.97 2.96 -28.95
C THR A 338 -2.60 2.34 -28.68
N ILE A 339 -2.32 1.20 -29.33
CA ILE A 339 -0.98 0.60 -29.39
C ILE A 339 -0.05 1.57 -30.14
N GLY A 340 1.14 1.83 -29.60
CA GLY A 340 2.08 2.84 -30.09
C GLY A 340 1.83 4.25 -29.54
N GLY A 341 0.80 4.45 -28.73
CA GLY A 341 0.54 5.71 -28.04
C GLY A 341 1.61 6.02 -26.99
N VAL A 342 1.91 7.31 -26.80
CA VAL A 342 2.89 7.79 -25.82
C VAL A 342 2.19 8.17 -24.51
N VAL A 343 2.70 7.67 -23.40
CA VAL A 343 2.17 7.87 -22.05
C VAL A 343 3.18 8.61 -21.20
N LYS A 344 2.72 9.62 -20.46
CA LYS A 344 3.54 10.39 -19.53
C LYS A 344 3.72 9.66 -18.19
N PRO A 345 4.82 9.91 -17.46
CA PRO A 345 4.97 9.49 -16.06
C PRO A 345 3.76 9.86 -15.20
N GLY A 346 3.24 8.92 -14.41
CA GLY A 346 2.10 9.10 -13.51
C GLY A 346 0.73 9.20 -14.21
N PHE A 347 0.66 8.96 -15.53
CA PHE A 347 -0.60 8.98 -16.25
C PHE A 347 -1.46 7.76 -15.85
N SER A 348 -2.75 8.00 -15.60
CA SER A 348 -3.73 6.94 -15.31
C SER A 348 -4.07 6.18 -16.58
N LEU A 349 -3.67 4.90 -16.62
CA LEU A 349 -3.82 3.99 -17.74
C LEU A 349 -5.18 3.28 -17.73
N ALA A 350 -5.62 2.84 -16.56
CA ALA A 350 -6.85 2.09 -16.36
C ALA A 350 -7.49 2.42 -15.01
N GLU A 351 -8.81 2.31 -14.92
CA GLU A 351 -9.56 2.38 -13.66
C GLU A 351 -10.10 0.99 -13.31
N ILE A 352 -9.78 0.49 -12.11
CA ILE A 352 -10.28 -0.80 -11.60
C ILE A 352 -11.28 -0.54 -10.47
N VAL A 353 -12.42 -1.23 -10.55
CA VAL A 353 -13.39 -1.31 -9.45
C VAL A 353 -13.21 -2.67 -8.78
N PRO A 354 -12.73 -2.74 -7.53
CA PRO A 354 -12.44 -4.02 -6.91
C PRO A 354 -13.73 -4.84 -6.71
N ALA A 355 -13.62 -6.15 -6.92
CA ALA A 355 -14.74 -7.07 -6.80
C ALA A 355 -14.72 -7.69 -5.39
N GLY A 356 -15.67 -7.29 -4.55
CA GLY A 356 -15.83 -7.81 -3.19
C GLY A 356 -15.45 -6.80 -2.11
N GLY A 357 -16.40 -6.58 -1.20
CA GLY A 357 -16.29 -5.68 -0.06
C GLY A 357 -17.65 -5.46 0.61
N SER A 358 -17.67 -4.85 1.78
CA SER A 358 -18.89 -4.26 2.33
C SER A 358 -19.44 -3.23 1.35
N ILE A 359 -20.73 -3.34 1.05
CA ILE A 359 -21.41 -2.39 0.18
C ILE A 359 -22.11 -1.38 1.07
N ASP A 360 -22.02 -0.12 0.70
CA ASP A 360 -22.76 0.93 1.35
C ASP A 360 -24.05 1.20 0.59
N VAL A 361 -25.12 1.46 1.32
CA VAL A 361 -26.40 1.85 0.78
C VAL A 361 -26.67 3.26 1.24
N GLU A 362 -26.76 4.17 0.28
CA GLU A 362 -27.11 5.56 0.54
C GLU A 362 -28.64 5.69 0.47
N MET A 363 -29.29 5.74 1.62
CA MET A 363 -30.73 5.94 1.76
C MET A 363 -31.08 7.43 1.88
N LYS A 364 -32.09 7.87 1.14
CA LYS A 364 -32.73 9.17 1.30
C LYS A 364 -33.80 9.08 2.38
N LEU A 365 -33.58 9.79 3.49
CA LEU A 365 -34.50 9.86 4.63
C LEU A 365 -35.31 11.16 4.61
N SER A 366 -36.62 11.06 4.81
CA SER A 366 -37.48 12.24 4.96
C SER A 366 -37.13 13.03 6.24
N PRO A 367 -37.10 14.38 6.21
CA PRO A 367 -36.88 15.19 7.41
C PRO A 367 -37.86 14.89 8.55
N ALA A 368 -39.08 14.44 8.23
CA ALA A 368 -40.08 14.05 9.22
C ALA A 368 -39.65 12.85 10.09
N ASP A 369 -38.79 11.98 9.55
CA ASP A 369 -38.38 10.72 10.17
C ASP A 369 -36.94 10.77 10.71
N ARG A 370 -36.26 11.93 10.63
CA ARG A 370 -34.88 12.13 11.11
C ARG A 370 -34.69 11.82 12.59
N ALA A 371 -35.72 12.01 13.41
CA ALA A 371 -35.65 11.75 14.86
C ALA A 371 -35.61 10.25 15.20
N ASP A 372 -36.03 9.38 14.28
CA ASP A 372 -36.20 7.95 14.52
C ASP A 372 -34.98 7.12 14.13
N VAL A 373 -34.12 7.66 13.26
CA VAL A 373 -32.94 6.98 12.72
C VAL A 373 -31.69 7.45 13.44
N TRP A 374 -30.90 6.50 13.95
CA TRP A 374 -29.64 6.76 14.65
C TRP A 374 -28.54 5.78 14.20
N PRO A 375 -27.26 6.19 14.22
CA PRO A 375 -26.14 5.29 13.97
C PRO A 375 -26.19 4.03 14.84
N GLY A 376 -25.86 2.88 14.26
CA GLY A 376 -25.84 1.58 14.92
C GLY A 376 -27.16 0.79 14.86
N GLN A 377 -28.27 1.38 14.39
CA GLN A 377 -29.54 0.67 14.22
C GLN A 377 -29.45 -0.39 13.11
N ARG A 378 -30.21 -1.49 13.27
CA ARG A 378 -30.33 -2.53 12.25
C ARG A 378 -31.28 -2.08 11.15
N ALA A 379 -30.96 -2.41 9.92
CA ALA A 379 -31.78 -2.14 8.76
C ALA A 379 -31.82 -3.36 7.83
N ILE A 380 -32.85 -3.41 7.01
CA ILE A 380 -33.02 -4.43 5.97
C ILE A 380 -33.08 -3.71 4.63
N VAL A 381 -32.14 -4.03 3.75
CA VAL A 381 -32.06 -3.47 2.40
C VAL A 381 -32.69 -4.46 1.41
N LYS A 382 -33.70 -4.01 0.69
CA LYS A 382 -34.44 -4.78 -0.31
C LYS A 382 -34.00 -4.31 -1.69
N VAL A 383 -33.15 -5.06 -2.35
CA VAL A 383 -32.62 -4.71 -3.67
C VAL A 383 -33.73 -4.83 -4.70
N SER A 384 -34.10 -3.74 -5.39
CA SER A 384 -35.27 -3.73 -6.28
C SER A 384 -35.13 -4.66 -7.48
N ALA A 385 -33.90 -5.03 -7.86
CA ALA A 385 -33.61 -5.97 -8.94
C ALA A 385 -33.94 -7.43 -8.60
N TYR A 386 -34.16 -7.75 -7.32
CA TYR A 386 -34.45 -9.09 -6.83
C TYR A 386 -35.78 -9.12 -6.05
N GLU A 387 -36.55 -10.19 -6.22
CA GLU A 387 -37.84 -10.31 -5.54
C GLU A 387 -37.64 -10.66 -4.06
N TYR A 388 -37.95 -9.71 -3.16
CA TYR A 388 -37.74 -9.83 -1.70
C TYR A 388 -38.42 -11.07 -1.09
N SER A 389 -39.58 -11.47 -1.60
CA SER A 389 -40.33 -12.63 -1.10
C SER A 389 -39.59 -13.95 -1.30
N VAL A 390 -38.71 -14.03 -2.30
CA VAL A 390 -37.98 -15.24 -2.68
C VAL A 390 -36.57 -15.23 -2.08
N TYR A 391 -35.88 -14.09 -2.16
CA TYR A 391 -34.46 -13.99 -1.82
C TYR A 391 -34.17 -13.29 -0.49
N GLY A 392 -35.20 -12.71 0.15
CA GLY A 392 -35.02 -11.92 1.37
C GLY A 392 -34.35 -10.57 1.11
N GLY A 393 -33.84 -9.95 2.18
CA GLY A 393 -33.16 -8.65 2.13
C GLY A 393 -31.79 -8.72 2.78
N LEU A 394 -30.90 -7.82 2.36
CA LEU A 394 -29.57 -7.70 2.93
C LEU A 394 -29.67 -7.10 4.33
N SER A 395 -29.07 -7.78 5.30
CA SER A 395 -28.94 -7.25 6.65
C SER A 395 -27.91 -6.12 6.64
N ALA A 396 -28.30 -4.94 7.11
CA ALA A 396 -27.46 -3.76 7.12
C ALA A 396 -27.47 -3.07 8.49
N ARG A 397 -26.49 -2.19 8.72
CA ARG A 397 -26.43 -1.34 9.91
C ARG A 397 -26.25 0.12 9.50
N VAL A 398 -26.96 1.02 10.16
CA VAL A 398 -26.78 2.47 9.95
C VAL A 398 -25.37 2.86 10.38
N ALA A 399 -24.53 3.29 9.44
CA ALA A 399 -23.17 3.73 9.69
C ALA A 399 -23.16 5.20 10.11
N ASP A 400 -23.71 6.08 9.27
CA ASP A 400 -23.80 7.51 9.54
C ASP A 400 -25.08 8.15 8.95
N ILE A 401 -25.36 9.38 9.39
CA ILE A 401 -26.45 10.22 8.90
C ILE A 401 -25.85 11.60 8.66
N SER A 402 -26.19 12.24 7.54
CA SER A 402 -25.74 13.60 7.25
C SER A 402 -26.16 14.56 8.36
N PRO A 403 -25.26 15.46 8.80
CA PRO A 403 -25.59 16.45 9.83
C PRO A 403 -26.65 17.45 9.34
N ASP A 404 -26.66 17.74 8.02
CA ASP A 404 -27.58 18.65 7.35
C ASP A 404 -28.46 17.94 6.31
N ALA A 405 -29.58 18.60 5.96
CA ALA A 405 -30.48 18.14 4.90
C ALA A 405 -29.98 18.61 3.52
N HIS A 406 -30.00 17.70 2.56
CA HIS A 406 -29.71 17.94 1.15
C HIS A 406 -31.02 18.10 0.35
N GLN A 407 -30.97 18.75 -0.81
CA GLN A 407 -32.10 18.84 -1.72
C GLN A 407 -31.91 17.89 -2.90
N ASP A 408 -32.97 17.19 -3.29
CA ASP A 408 -32.97 16.37 -4.51
C ASP A 408 -33.12 17.25 -5.75
N GLU A 409 -32.99 16.68 -6.95
CA GLU A 409 -33.15 17.42 -8.22
C GLU A 409 -34.51 18.14 -8.35
N ARG A 410 -35.50 17.74 -7.56
CA ARG A 410 -36.85 18.32 -7.48
C ARG A 410 -37.05 19.31 -6.33
N GLY A 411 -35.97 19.69 -5.61
CA GLY A 411 -36.02 20.61 -4.47
C GLY A 411 -36.58 20.02 -3.17
N VAL A 412 -36.86 18.71 -3.13
CA VAL A 412 -37.36 18.04 -1.91
C VAL A 412 -36.20 17.83 -0.94
N PRO A 413 -36.29 18.31 0.32
CA PRO A 413 -35.25 18.10 1.32
C PRO A 413 -35.23 16.65 1.82
N TYR A 414 -34.04 16.07 1.97
CA TYR A 414 -33.80 14.74 2.51
C TYR A 414 -32.49 14.70 3.32
N PHE A 415 -32.42 13.81 4.31
CA PHE A 415 -31.17 13.47 4.98
C PHE A 415 -30.55 12.26 4.30
N ARG A 416 -29.23 12.26 4.12
CA ARG A 416 -28.50 11.11 3.59
C ARG A 416 -28.17 10.18 4.75
N VAL A 417 -28.58 8.93 4.67
CA VAL A 417 -28.25 7.88 5.64
C VAL A 417 -27.39 6.85 4.96
N ARG A 418 -26.20 6.59 5.47
CA ARG A 418 -25.31 5.55 4.96
C ARG A 418 -25.50 4.29 5.78
N LEU A 419 -25.77 3.17 5.10
CA LEU A 419 -25.91 1.87 5.73
C LEU A 419 -24.86 0.91 5.19
N GLU A 420 -24.18 0.21 6.08
CA GLU A 420 -23.20 -0.83 5.72
C GLU A 420 -23.91 -2.18 5.63
N ALA A 421 -23.78 -2.86 4.49
CA ALA A 421 -24.38 -4.15 4.21
C ALA A 421 -23.32 -5.14 3.67
N ASP A 422 -23.51 -6.44 3.96
CA ASP A 422 -22.67 -7.49 3.41
C ASP A 422 -23.16 -7.89 2.01
N ALA A 423 -22.31 -7.71 1.00
CA ALA A 423 -22.58 -8.03 -0.40
C ALA A 423 -22.88 -9.52 -0.65
N GLY A 424 -22.33 -10.41 0.18
CA GLY A 424 -22.40 -11.86 -0.02
C GLY A 424 -23.70 -12.52 0.44
N ALA A 425 -24.59 -11.78 1.10
CA ALA A 425 -25.75 -12.37 1.79
C ALA A 425 -26.85 -12.91 0.84
N LEU A 426 -26.87 -12.52 -0.44
CA LEU A 426 -27.82 -12.99 -1.45
C LEU A 426 -27.33 -14.22 -2.26
N GLY A 427 -26.11 -14.70 -2.00
CA GLY A 427 -25.51 -15.85 -2.68
C GLY A 427 -24.73 -15.50 -3.97
N PRO A 428 -23.87 -16.41 -4.47
CA PRO A 428 -22.95 -16.15 -5.59
C PRO A 428 -23.64 -15.92 -6.94
N ASP A 429 -24.86 -16.43 -7.15
CA ASP A 429 -25.61 -16.28 -8.41
C ASP A 429 -26.36 -14.94 -8.53
N HIS A 430 -26.35 -14.11 -7.47
CA HIS A 430 -27.06 -12.82 -7.41
C HIS A 430 -26.15 -11.69 -6.91
N PRO A 431 -25.12 -11.31 -7.67
CA PRO A 431 -24.18 -10.27 -7.26
C PRO A 431 -24.85 -8.89 -7.21
N VAL A 432 -24.70 -8.22 -6.06
CA VAL A 432 -25.17 -6.85 -5.86
C VAL A 432 -24.11 -5.88 -6.41
N LEU A 433 -24.44 -5.19 -7.51
CA LEU A 433 -23.51 -4.27 -8.17
C LEU A 433 -23.75 -2.81 -7.76
N PRO A 434 -22.70 -1.98 -7.67
CA PRO A 434 -22.86 -0.55 -7.46
C PRO A 434 -23.77 0.08 -8.51
N GLY A 435 -24.62 1.01 -8.08
CA GLY A 435 -25.57 1.72 -8.93
C GLY A 435 -26.99 1.18 -8.90
N MET A 436 -27.22 -0.03 -8.38
CA MET A 436 -28.57 -0.58 -8.16
C MET A 436 -29.38 0.26 -7.16
N VAL A 437 -30.70 0.29 -7.33
CA VAL A 437 -31.63 0.93 -6.38
C VAL A 437 -32.19 -0.11 -5.41
N ALA A 438 -32.48 0.32 -4.19
CA ALA A 438 -33.01 -0.53 -3.13
C ALA A 438 -33.95 0.24 -2.21
N ASP A 439 -34.94 -0.45 -1.66
CA ASP A 439 -35.78 0.08 -0.58
C ASP A 439 -35.20 -0.36 0.76
N VAL A 440 -35.02 0.60 1.68
CA VAL A 440 -34.37 0.37 2.97
C VAL A 440 -35.38 0.55 4.09
N ASP A 441 -35.50 -0.48 4.92
CA ASP A 441 -36.31 -0.48 6.12
C ASP A 441 -35.38 -0.39 7.34
N VAL A 442 -35.32 0.77 7.99
CA VAL A 442 -34.56 0.97 9.24
C VAL A 442 -35.45 0.58 10.43
N ILE A 443 -34.96 -0.34 11.25
CA ILE A 443 -35.64 -0.79 12.46
C ILE A 443 -35.30 0.17 13.59
N GLY A 444 -36.24 1.06 13.89
CA GLY A 444 -36.16 2.04 14.96
C GLY A 444 -36.41 1.43 16.35
N GLN A 445 -36.57 2.29 17.35
CA GLN A 445 -36.83 1.84 18.72
C GLN A 445 -38.20 1.19 18.87
N ARG A 446 -38.28 0.21 19.78
CA ARG A 446 -39.50 -0.49 20.16
C ARG A 446 -40.48 0.44 20.86
N GLN A 447 -41.72 0.51 20.37
CA GLN A 447 -42.81 1.25 21.00
C GLN A 447 -43.89 0.27 21.49
N SER A 448 -44.47 0.51 22.67
CA SER A 448 -45.61 -0.28 23.13
C SER A 448 -46.88 0.04 22.35
N VAL A 449 -47.77 -0.93 22.19
CA VAL A 449 -49.07 -0.76 21.50
C VAL A 449 -49.87 0.37 22.16
N PHE A 450 -49.84 0.46 23.48
CA PHE A 450 -50.52 1.51 24.24
C PHE A 450 -49.96 2.90 23.89
N GLY A 451 -48.63 3.00 23.76
CA GLY A 451 -47.96 4.23 23.35
C GLY A 451 -48.32 4.67 21.92
N MET A 452 -48.54 3.73 21.01
CA MET A 452 -48.95 4.02 19.63
C MET A 452 -50.39 4.57 19.57
N ILE A 453 -51.33 3.93 20.29
CA ILE A 453 -52.75 4.33 20.34
C ILE A 453 -52.92 5.69 21.01
N LEU A 454 -52.12 6.00 22.04
CA LEU A 454 -52.22 7.25 22.80
C LEU A 454 -51.48 8.44 22.15
N LYS A 455 -50.70 8.19 21.09
CA LYS A 455 -49.91 9.22 20.38
C LYS A 455 -50.76 10.38 19.80
N PRO A 456 -51.92 10.15 19.15
CA PRO A 456 -52.76 11.24 18.64
C PRO A 456 -53.36 12.08 19.77
N LEU A 457 -53.73 11.43 20.88
CA LEU A 457 -54.33 12.09 22.04
C LEU A 457 -53.31 12.99 22.77
N ARG A 458 -52.06 12.52 22.89
CA ARG A 458 -50.94 13.34 23.40
C ARG A 458 -50.63 14.53 22.50
N ARG A 459 -50.57 14.32 21.17
CA ARG A 459 -50.40 15.41 20.20
C ARG A 459 -51.50 16.47 20.30
N LEU A 460 -52.74 16.06 20.54
CA LEU A 460 -53.85 17.00 20.73
C LEU A 460 -53.68 17.84 22.00
N LYS A 461 -53.30 17.23 23.13
CA LYS A 461 -53.06 17.94 24.39
C LYS A 461 -51.91 18.94 24.28
N ASP A 462 -50.81 18.54 23.64
CA ASP A 462 -49.62 19.39 23.50
C ASP A 462 -49.84 20.56 22.51
N ASN A 463 -50.68 20.37 21.48
CA ASN A 463 -51.05 21.43 20.54
C ASN A 463 -52.18 22.33 21.07
N ALA A 464 -53.10 21.80 21.89
CA ALA A 464 -54.20 22.58 22.46
C ALA A 464 -53.76 23.50 23.62
N LEU A 465 -52.64 23.19 24.29
CA LEU A 465 -52.04 24.04 25.33
C LEU A 465 -51.06 25.08 24.77
N ARG A 466 -50.96 25.19 23.44
CA ARG A 466 -50.21 26.22 22.72
C ARG A 466 -51.12 26.89 21.69
N GLN A 467 -52.07 27.67 22.19
CA GLN A 467 -52.61 28.85 21.52
C GLN A 467 -52.64 29.99 22.51
#